data_AF-A0AAJ0BVX4-F1
#
_entry.id   AF-A0AAJ0BVX4-F1
#
_cell.length_a   1.000
_cell.length_b   1.000
_cell.length_c   1.000
_cell.angle_alpha   90.00
_cell.angle_beta   90.00
_cell.angle_gamma   90.00
#
_symmetry.space_group_name_H-M   'P 1'
#
loop_
_entity.id
_entity.type
_entity.pdbx_description
1 polymer ?
#
loop_
_entity_poly.entity_id
_entity_poly.type
_entity_poly.pdbx_seq_one_letter_code
_entity_poly.pdbx_strand_id
1 'polypeptide(L)'
;MEGVSGRDDMDDEDGDDDMKVHHMLGDLSPAQFALLPKERREAVFRDYLVKDGELVFADRYWDYDDDGNAEIANGALLRQSDFMGSNEAGKQLVREAQEIYFRENTFFVASSCLDEFGQDSLGDKGTRRYPAPGAEARSTGGRGGLEGRLQ
;
A
#
# COMPACT_ATOMS: atom_id res chain seq x y z
N MET A 1 3.65 -10.45 56.12
CA MET A 1 2.99 -10.88 54.88
C MET A 1 2.74 -9.61 54.08
N GLU A 2 3.71 -9.01 53.37
CA GLU A 2 4.58 -9.54 52.29
C GLU A 2 3.86 -10.53 51.38
N GLY A 3 3.72 -10.15 50.10
CA GLY A 3 3.20 -11.01 49.03
C GLY A 3 2.60 -10.27 47.83
N VAL A 4 3.47 -9.61 47.06
CA VAL A 4 3.51 -9.36 45.59
C VAL A 4 2.38 -10.04 44.76
N SER A 5 1.74 -9.41 43.77
CA SER A 5 2.22 -9.24 42.38
C SER A 5 0.96 -8.90 41.56
N GLY A 6 0.88 -7.84 40.75
CA GLY A 6 1.83 -7.50 39.69
C GLY A 6 1.44 -8.28 38.43
N ARG A 7 0.84 -7.58 37.46
CA ARG A 7 0.86 -7.79 36.00
C ARG A 7 -0.17 -6.87 35.34
N ASP A 8 0.15 -5.58 35.36
CA ASP A 8 -0.26 -4.65 34.31
C ASP A 8 0.93 -4.58 33.34
N ASP A 9 1.14 -5.67 32.59
CA ASP A 9 2.06 -5.70 31.46
C ASP A 9 1.18 -6.02 30.25
N MET A 10 0.43 -5.02 29.78
CA MET A 10 -0.07 -5.02 28.41
C MET A 10 1.07 -4.46 27.57
N ASP A 11 1.66 -5.34 26.77
CA ASP A 11 2.75 -5.03 25.85
C ASP A 11 2.35 -3.89 24.91
N ASP A 12 2.97 -2.71 25.10
CA ASP A 12 2.93 -1.56 24.18
C ASP A 12 3.79 -1.85 22.93
N GLU A 13 3.51 -2.94 22.20
CA GLU A 13 4.23 -3.31 20.97
C GLU A 13 4.02 -2.31 19.82
N ASP A 14 2.97 -1.48 19.88
CA ASP A 14 2.64 -0.50 18.83
C ASP A 14 3.52 0.78 18.88
N GLY A 15 4.25 1.02 19.98
CA GLY A 15 5.03 2.26 20.16
C GLY A 15 6.31 2.32 19.34
N ASP A 16 6.88 1.16 18.98
CA ASP A 16 8.18 1.10 18.30
C ASP A 16 8.09 1.51 16.83
N ASP A 17 7.00 1.17 16.14
CA ASP A 17 6.86 1.44 14.71
C ASP A 17 6.57 2.92 14.40
N ASP A 18 5.81 3.60 15.25
CA ASP A 18 5.61 5.05 15.17
C ASP A 18 6.93 5.81 15.35
N MET A 19 7.78 5.37 16.29
CA MET A 19 9.11 5.94 16.49
C MET A 19 10.02 5.68 15.28
N LYS A 20 9.94 4.49 14.67
CA LYS A 20 10.69 4.17 13.44
C LYS A 20 10.29 5.08 12.29
N VAL A 21 8.99 5.31 12.08
CA VAL A 21 8.53 6.22 11.01
C VAL A 21 9.01 7.64 11.25
N HIS A 22 8.92 8.14 12.48
CA HIS A 22 9.48 9.44 12.81
C HIS A 22 10.98 9.53 12.48
N HIS A 23 11.76 8.50 12.79
CA HIS A 23 13.18 8.46 12.48
C HIS A 23 13.44 8.44 10.96
N MET A 24 12.69 7.63 10.21
CA MET A 24 12.79 7.56 8.74
C MET A 24 12.49 8.92 8.09
N LEU A 25 11.56 9.69 8.64
CA LEU A 25 11.19 11.03 8.16
C LEU A 25 12.15 12.14 8.64
N GLY A 26 13.24 11.79 9.31
CA GLY A 26 14.24 12.75 9.82
C GLY A 26 13.77 13.51 11.05
N ASP A 27 13.14 12.80 11.98
CA ASP A 27 12.53 13.31 13.22
C ASP A 27 11.38 14.31 12.99
N LEU A 28 10.78 14.29 11.80
CA LEU A 28 9.62 15.10 11.43
C LEU A 28 8.34 14.29 11.58
N SER A 29 7.26 14.93 12.01
CA SER A 29 5.93 14.34 11.85
C SER A 29 5.55 14.26 10.37
N PRO A 30 4.65 13.33 9.96
CA PRO A 30 4.17 13.25 8.58
C PRO A 30 3.65 14.59 8.05
N ALA A 31 2.96 15.37 8.89
CA ALA A 31 2.48 16.70 8.51
C ALA A 31 3.62 17.70 8.23
N GLN A 32 4.69 17.69 9.02
CA GLN A 32 5.87 18.54 8.77
C GLN A 32 6.65 18.06 7.57
N PHE A 33 6.82 16.75 7.42
CA PHE A 33 7.50 16.15 6.28
C PHE A 33 6.82 16.49 4.96
N ALA A 34 5.48 16.51 4.92
CA ALA A 34 4.70 16.91 3.75
C ALA A 34 4.97 18.35 3.27
N LEU A 35 5.46 19.24 4.14
CA LEU A 35 5.81 20.62 3.78
C LEU A 35 7.18 20.74 3.09
N LEU A 36 8.01 19.70 3.11
CA LEU A 36 9.28 19.70 2.41
C LEU A 36 9.07 19.75 0.88
N PRO A 37 10.04 20.25 0.10
CA PRO A 37 9.99 20.14 -1.36
C PRO A 37 9.84 18.69 -1.82
N LYS A 38 9.11 18.46 -2.92
CA LYS A 38 8.80 17.11 -3.42
C LYS A 38 10.07 16.29 -3.62
N GLU A 39 11.09 16.89 -4.23
CA GLU A 39 12.36 16.23 -4.54
C GLU A 39 13.07 15.74 -3.28
N ARG A 40 12.95 16.46 -2.16
CA ARG A 40 13.51 16.03 -0.88
C ARG A 40 12.72 14.88 -0.26
N ARG A 41 11.40 14.90 -0.37
CA ARG A 41 10.57 13.79 0.11
C ARG A 41 10.83 12.52 -0.69
N GLU A 42 10.88 12.63 -2.02
CA GLU A 42 11.18 11.50 -2.89
C GLU A 42 12.56 10.90 -2.62
N ALA A 43 13.57 11.73 -2.32
CA ALA A 43 14.90 11.24 -1.95
C ALA A 43 14.84 10.36 -0.69
N VAL A 44 14.15 10.82 0.36
CA VAL A 44 13.96 10.02 1.59
C VAL A 44 13.20 8.73 1.28
N PHE A 45 12.14 8.78 0.47
CA PHE A 45 11.42 7.56 0.10
C PHE A 45 12.29 6.57 -0.67
N ARG A 46 13.12 7.04 -1.61
CA ARG A 46 14.04 6.15 -2.35
C ARG A 46 15.01 5.43 -1.41
N ASP A 47 15.57 6.15 -0.44
CA ASP A 47 16.52 5.59 0.52
C ASP A 47 15.95 4.40 1.32
N TYR A 48 14.63 4.38 1.56
CA TYR A 48 13.97 3.32 2.33
C TYR A 48 13.14 2.33 1.49
N LEU A 49 12.79 2.66 0.25
CA LEU A 49 11.84 1.89 -0.55
C LEU A 49 12.44 1.31 -1.83
N VAL A 50 13.61 1.74 -2.27
CA VAL A 50 14.18 1.32 -3.57
C VAL A 50 15.44 0.50 -3.34
N LYS A 51 15.46 -0.70 -3.93
CA LYS A 51 16.65 -1.53 -4.01
C LYS A 51 17.30 -1.39 -5.39
N ASP A 52 18.52 -0.84 -5.41
CA ASP A 52 19.27 -0.65 -6.65
C ASP A 52 19.72 -1.98 -7.25
N GLY A 53 19.16 -2.33 -8.42
CA GLY A 53 19.62 -3.47 -9.22
C GLY A 53 19.22 -4.85 -8.70
N GLU A 54 18.43 -4.93 -7.63
CA GLU A 54 17.90 -6.19 -7.08
C GLU A 54 16.41 -6.37 -7.40
N LEU A 55 15.98 -7.64 -7.43
CA LEU A 55 14.57 -7.97 -7.56
C LEU A 55 13.90 -7.97 -6.20
N VAL A 56 12.78 -7.28 -6.09
CA VAL A 56 11.89 -7.38 -4.94
C VAL A 56 10.97 -8.57 -5.15
N PHE A 57 11.07 -9.57 -4.29
CA PHE A 57 10.17 -10.74 -4.31
C PHE A 57 8.82 -10.38 -3.72
N ALA A 58 7.77 -10.50 -4.53
CA ALA A 58 6.39 -10.37 -4.10
C ALA A 58 5.77 -11.76 -4.02
N ASP A 59 5.83 -12.33 -2.82
CA ASP A 59 5.16 -13.58 -2.45
C ASP A 59 4.21 -13.36 -1.26
N ARG A 60 3.66 -14.45 -0.72
CA ARG A 60 2.64 -14.39 0.33
C ARG A 60 3.16 -13.83 1.68
N TYR A 61 4.46 -13.60 1.83
CA TYR A 61 5.14 -13.12 3.05
C TYR A 61 5.86 -11.77 2.86
N TRP A 62 5.57 -11.08 1.74
CA TRP A 62 6.11 -9.77 1.35
C TRP A 62 6.13 -8.66 2.43
N ASP A 63 5.34 -8.81 3.50
CA ASP A 63 5.16 -7.76 4.51
C ASP A 63 5.80 -8.03 5.88
N TYR A 64 6.30 -9.25 6.19
CA TYR A 64 6.60 -9.56 7.60
C TYR A 64 7.94 -10.21 7.94
N ASP A 65 8.60 -10.98 7.08
CA ASP A 65 9.79 -11.73 7.56
C ASP A 65 10.66 -12.36 6.45
N ASP A 66 10.83 -11.70 5.31
CA ASP A 66 11.69 -12.26 4.26
C ASP A 66 13.14 -11.80 4.42
N ASP A 67 14.02 -12.74 4.80
CA ASP A 67 15.48 -12.63 4.77
C ASP A 67 16.01 -12.06 3.43
N GLY A 68 15.21 -12.09 2.34
CA GLY A 68 15.51 -11.48 1.05
C GLY A 68 15.26 -9.96 0.92
N ASN A 69 14.44 -9.36 1.79
CA ASN A 69 13.97 -7.97 1.65
C ASN A 69 14.06 -7.14 2.96
N ALA A 70 14.87 -7.56 3.93
CA ALA A 70 15.01 -6.89 5.23
C ALA A 70 15.26 -5.37 5.14
N GLU A 71 15.95 -4.89 4.12
CA GLU A 71 16.20 -3.45 3.90
C GLU A 71 14.92 -2.66 3.54
N ILE A 72 13.97 -3.28 2.83
CA ILE A 72 12.69 -2.66 2.45
C ILE A 72 11.61 -2.92 3.51
N ALA A 73 11.75 -3.98 4.32
CA ALA A 73 10.76 -4.35 5.34
C ALA A 73 10.43 -3.18 6.28
N ASN A 74 11.44 -2.43 6.73
CA ASN A 74 11.22 -1.22 7.54
C ASN A 74 10.52 -0.09 6.74
N GLY A 75 10.83 0.04 5.45
CA GLY A 75 10.19 0.99 4.55
C GLY A 75 8.71 0.68 4.29
N ALA A 76 8.24 -0.54 4.53
CA ALA A 76 6.82 -0.91 4.36
C ALA A 76 5.88 -0.02 5.18
N LEU A 77 6.31 0.44 6.36
CA LEU A 77 5.56 1.37 7.22
C LEU A 77 5.23 2.69 6.50
N LEU A 78 6.12 3.19 5.64
CA LEU A 78 5.92 4.44 4.87
C LEU A 78 4.82 4.32 3.80
N ARG A 79 4.42 3.09 3.45
CA ARG A 79 3.36 2.81 2.47
C ARG A 79 1.99 2.57 3.12
N GLN A 80 1.91 2.64 4.45
CA GLN A 80 0.70 2.35 5.21
C GLN A 80 0.14 3.62 5.85
N SER A 81 -1.18 3.81 5.75
CA SER A 81 -1.86 5.00 6.27
C SER A 81 -1.85 5.11 7.79
N ASP A 82 -1.74 3.97 8.47
CA ASP A 82 -1.85 3.91 9.92
C ASP A 82 -0.66 4.62 10.59
N PHE A 83 0.54 4.47 10.01
CA PHE A 83 1.76 5.14 10.49
C PHE A 83 1.98 6.54 9.91
N MET A 84 1.47 6.80 8.70
CA MET A 84 1.62 8.11 8.04
C MET A 84 0.53 9.13 8.42
N GLY A 85 -0.47 8.67 9.18
CA GLY A 85 -1.62 9.45 9.59
C GLY A 85 -2.73 9.46 8.55
N SER A 86 -3.98 9.44 9.02
CA SER A 86 -5.19 9.40 8.19
C SER A 86 -5.61 10.75 7.60
N ASN A 87 -4.85 11.82 7.86
CA ASN A 87 -5.11 13.15 7.32
C ASN A 87 -4.68 13.25 5.84
N GLU A 88 -5.08 14.32 5.15
CA GLU A 88 -4.77 14.47 3.72
C GLU A 88 -3.26 14.52 3.42
N ALA A 89 -2.45 15.03 4.34
CA ALA A 89 -1.00 15.02 4.20
C ALA A 89 -0.45 13.59 4.26
N GLY A 90 -0.86 12.79 5.24
CA GLY A 90 -0.47 11.38 5.35
C GLY A 90 -0.91 10.56 4.15
N LYS A 91 -2.15 10.72 3.69
CA LYS A 91 -2.65 10.07 2.45
C LYS A 91 -1.83 10.48 1.22
N GLN A 92 -1.43 11.75 1.12
CA GLN A 92 -0.56 12.19 0.03
C GLN A 92 0.78 11.49 0.10
N LEU A 93 1.41 11.43 1.27
CA LEU A 93 2.71 10.81 1.45
C LEU A 93 2.70 9.31 1.17
N VAL A 94 1.67 8.58 1.60
CA VAL A 94 1.48 7.17 1.28
C VAL A 94 1.41 6.95 -0.23
N ARG A 95 0.64 7.79 -0.95
CA ARG A 95 0.57 7.69 -2.42
C ARG A 95 1.92 7.96 -3.08
N GLU A 96 2.68 8.94 -2.59
CA GLU A 96 4.04 9.23 -3.09
C GLU A 96 4.98 8.05 -2.85
N ALA A 97 4.97 7.48 -1.64
CA ALA A 97 5.76 6.31 -1.27
C ALA A 97 5.42 5.08 -2.14
N GLN A 98 4.13 4.78 -2.32
CA GLN A 98 3.66 3.70 -3.18
C GLN A 98 4.08 3.91 -4.64
N GLU A 99 3.93 5.13 -5.18
CA GLU A 99 4.34 5.42 -6.55
C GLU A 99 5.84 5.16 -6.75
N ILE A 100 6.69 5.63 -5.84
CA ILE A 100 8.14 5.41 -5.92
C ILE A 100 8.47 3.92 -5.83
N TYR A 101 7.89 3.24 -4.85
CA TYR A 101 8.11 1.81 -4.61
C TYR A 101 7.81 0.97 -5.87
N PHE A 102 6.63 1.13 -6.46
CA PHE A 102 6.23 0.33 -7.62
C PHE A 102 6.86 0.78 -8.94
N ARG A 103 7.22 2.07 -9.07
CA ARG A 103 7.80 2.61 -10.31
C ARG A 103 9.29 2.34 -10.42
N GLU A 104 10.02 2.39 -9.30
CA GLU A 104 11.48 2.38 -9.31
C GLU A 104 12.08 1.01 -8.97
N ASN A 105 11.33 0.11 -8.34
CA ASN A 105 11.77 -1.28 -8.14
C ASN A 105 11.40 -2.19 -9.31
N THR A 106 12.17 -3.27 -9.46
CA THR A 106 11.82 -4.40 -10.34
C THR A 106 11.36 -5.56 -9.49
N PHE A 107 10.23 -6.18 -9.84
CA PHE A 107 9.60 -7.20 -9.02
C PHE A 107 9.65 -8.59 -9.65
N PHE A 108 9.91 -9.60 -8.82
CA PHE A 108 9.58 -10.98 -9.13
C PHE A 108 8.29 -11.35 -8.41
N VAL A 109 7.20 -11.52 -9.16
CA VAL A 109 5.87 -11.76 -8.59
C VAL A 109 5.46 -13.21 -8.80
N ALA A 110 5.16 -13.92 -7.71
CA ALA A 110 4.59 -15.26 -7.81
C ALA A 110 3.22 -15.19 -8.49
N SER A 111 2.91 -16.12 -9.40
CA SER A 111 1.64 -16.08 -10.14
C SER A 111 0.40 -16.10 -9.24
N SER A 112 0.50 -16.72 -8.06
CA SER A 112 -0.56 -16.72 -7.04
C SER A 112 -0.83 -15.36 -6.41
N CYS A 113 0.11 -14.42 -6.51
CA CYS A 113 0.06 -13.10 -5.88
C CYS A 113 -0.12 -11.97 -6.92
N LEU A 114 -0.30 -12.30 -8.21
CA LEU A 114 -0.45 -11.29 -9.27
C LEU A 114 -1.69 -10.40 -9.08
N ASP A 115 -2.79 -10.97 -8.58
CA ASP A 115 -4.03 -10.21 -8.35
C ASP A 115 -3.86 -9.22 -7.19
N GLU A 116 -3.22 -9.65 -6.09
CA GLU A 116 -2.92 -8.83 -4.91
C GLU A 116 -1.91 -7.72 -5.28
N PHE A 117 -0.80 -8.10 -5.90
CA PHE A 117 0.21 -7.17 -6.41
C PHE A 117 -0.39 -6.13 -7.38
N GLY A 118 -1.33 -6.54 -8.23
CA GLY A 118 -2.03 -5.64 -9.14
C GLY A 118 -2.93 -4.64 -8.42
N GLN A 119 -3.56 -5.01 -7.31
CA GLN A 119 -4.39 -4.09 -6.52
C GLN A 119 -3.53 -3.06 -5.78
N ASP A 120 -2.42 -3.49 -5.20
CA ASP A 120 -1.52 -2.62 -4.44
C ASP A 120 -0.73 -1.65 -5.33
N SER A 121 -0.28 -2.11 -6.50
CA SER A 121 0.47 -1.27 -7.46
C SER A 121 -0.40 -0.26 -8.21
N LEU A 122 -1.70 -0.52 -8.34
CA LEU A 122 -2.62 0.31 -9.11
C LEU A 122 -3.44 1.28 -8.27
N GLY A 123 -3.30 1.28 -6.93
CA GLY A 123 -3.85 2.28 -5.99
C GLY A 123 -5.18 2.91 -6.41
N ASP A 124 -6.31 2.23 -6.18
CA ASP A 124 -7.68 2.67 -6.49
C ASP A 124 -7.88 3.37 -7.87
N LYS A 125 -7.00 3.10 -8.84
CA LYS A 125 -7.28 3.40 -10.24
C LYS A 125 -8.10 2.24 -10.73
N GLY A 126 -9.41 2.31 -10.50
CA GLY A 126 -10.38 1.30 -10.96
C GLY A 126 -9.96 0.74 -12.31
N THR A 127 -9.38 -0.45 -12.28
CA THR A 127 -8.79 -1.07 -13.46
C THR A 127 -9.96 -1.29 -14.39
N ARG A 128 -10.06 -0.47 -15.44
CA ARG A 128 -11.04 -0.71 -16.49
C ARG A 128 -10.58 -2.00 -17.17
N ARG A 129 -11.07 -3.13 -16.67
CA ARG A 129 -10.93 -4.42 -17.31
C ARG A 129 -11.54 -4.25 -18.69
N TYR A 130 -10.70 -4.14 -19.71
CA TYR A 130 -11.14 -4.38 -21.07
C TYR A 130 -11.44 -5.88 -21.13
N PRO A 131 -12.70 -6.30 -21.36
CA PRO A 131 -12.96 -7.70 -21.63
C PRO A 131 -12.15 -8.09 -22.87
N ALA A 132 -11.56 -9.29 -22.84
CA ALA A 132 -10.83 -9.84 -23.96
C ALA A 132 -11.63 -9.68 -25.26
N PRO A 133 -10.99 -9.31 -26.39
CA PRO A 133 -11.69 -9.17 -27.66
C PRO A 133 -12.23 -10.54 -28.07
N GLY A 134 -13.54 -10.74 -27.91
CA GLY A 134 -14.20 -12.01 -28.25
C GLY A 134 -15.45 -12.37 -27.46
N ALA A 135 -15.77 -11.67 -26.36
CA ALA A 135 -17.03 -11.90 -25.64
C ALA A 135 -18.18 -11.12 -26.32
N GLU A 136 -18.69 -11.64 -27.44
CA GLU A 136 -19.88 -11.12 -28.10
C GLU A 136 -21.07 -11.10 -27.14
N ALA A 137 -21.69 -9.94 -26.99
CA ALA A 137 -22.94 -9.76 -26.28
C ALA A 137 -24.04 -10.53 -27.02
N ARG A 138 -24.38 -11.73 -26.53
CA ARG A 138 -25.58 -12.45 -26.96
C ARG A 138 -26.80 -11.67 -26.49
N SER A 139 -27.36 -10.90 -27.41
CA SER A 139 -28.70 -10.33 -27.32
C SER A 139 -29.72 -11.45 -27.20
N THR A 140 -30.21 -11.70 -25.98
CA THR A 140 -31.39 -12.54 -25.75
C THR A 140 -32.59 -11.65 -25.50
N GLY A 141 -33.29 -11.36 -26.60
CA GLY A 141 -34.74 -11.29 -26.71
C GLY A 141 -35.54 -10.67 -25.57
N GLY A 142 -35.91 -9.40 -25.73
CA GLY A 142 -37.06 -8.82 -25.04
C GLY A 142 -38.38 -9.36 -25.60
N ARG A 143 -39.23 -9.89 -24.71
CA ARG A 143 -40.67 -10.08 -24.94
C ARG A 143 -41.44 -9.73 -23.67
N GLY A 144 -42.54 -8.99 -23.86
CA GLY A 144 -43.51 -8.59 -22.84
C GLY A 144 -43.40 -7.08 -22.58
N GLY A 145 -44.18 -6.18 -23.18
CA GLY A 145 -45.55 -6.29 -23.68
C GLY A 145 -46.46 -5.57 -22.69
N LEU A 146 -46.88 -4.35 -23.02
CA LEU A 146 -48.08 -3.72 -22.47
C LEU A 146 -48.66 -2.75 -23.51
N GLU A 147 -49.90 -3.04 -23.84
CA GLU A 147 -50.76 -2.41 -24.83
C GLU A 147 -51.24 -1.03 -24.36
N GLY A 148 -51.47 -0.11 -25.31
CA GLY A 148 -52.09 1.19 -25.05
C GLY A 148 -52.49 1.85 -26.36
N ARG A 149 -53.74 1.60 -26.77
CA ARG A 149 -54.38 1.98 -28.03
C ARG A 149 -54.47 3.48 -28.29
N LEU A 150 -54.39 3.78 -29.59
CA LEU A 150 -54.86 4.96 -30.31
C LEU A 150 -56.32 5.33 -29.98
N GLN A 151 -56.60 6.61 -29.76
CA GLN A 151 -57.34 7.50 -30.68
C GLN A 151 -57.03 8.96 -30.35
#